data_AF-A0A925CK50-F1
#
_entry.id   AF-A0A925CK50-F1
#
_cell.length_a   1.000
_cell.length_b   1.000
_cell.length_c   1.000
_cell.angle_alpha   90.00
_cell.angle_beta   90.00
_cell.angle_gamma   90.00
#
_symmetry.space_group_name_H-M   'P 1'
#
loop_
_entity.id
_entity.type
_entity.pdbx_description
1 polymer ?
#
loop_
_entity_poly.entity_id
_entity_poly.type
_entity_poly.pdbx_seq_one_letter_code
_entity_poly.pdbx_strand_id
1 'polypeptide(L)' 'MADDDGFELPELLIIDKGPPPECPMCGDPMGFIDGDWGCMDCNGELMGPETG' A
#
# COMPACT_ATOMS: atom_id res chain seq x y z
N MET A 1 -34.41 -0.38 10.62
CA MET A 1 -33.33 -0.83 9.73
C MET A 1 -33.23 0.26 8.68
N ALA A 2 -32.25 1.14 8.79
CA ALA A 2 -32.07 2.21 7.81
C ALA A 2 -31.36 1.56 6.61
N ASP A 3 -32.06 1.53 5.49
CA ASP A 3 -31.55 1.07 4.21
C ASP A 3 -30.20 1.74 3.91
N ASP A 4 -29.28 0.88 3.51
CA ASP A 4 -28.00 1.12 2.85
C ASP A 4 -28.12 2.27 1.84
N ASP A 5 -27.87 3.49 2.32
CA ASP A 5 -27.71 4.67 1.46
C ASP A 5 -26.50 4.35 0.58
N GLY A 6 -26.76 4.13 -0.71
CA GLY A 6 -25.81 3.65 -1.70
C GLY A 6 -24.66 4.62 -1.92
N PHE A 7 -23.69 4.62 -1.01
CA PHE A 7 -22.39 5.22 -1.20
C PHE A 7 -21.64 4.37 -2.23
N GLU A 8 -21.81 4.70 -3.51
CA GLU A 8 -20.95 4.21 -4.57
C GLU A 8 -19.54 4.76 -4.29
N LEU A 9 -18.62 3.89 -3.84
CA LEU A 9 -17.24 4.28 -3.63
C LEU A 9 -16.69 4.83 -4.96
N PRO A 10 -16.09 6.03 -4.97
CA PRO A 10 -15.55 6.59 -6.20
C PRO A 10 -14.50 5.64 -6.78
N GLU A 11 -14.45 5.56 -8.11
CA GLU A 11 -13.41 4.82 -8.82
C GLU A 11 -12.03 5.31 -8.36
N LEU A 12 -11.24 4.41 -7.76
CA LEU A 12 -9.88 4.72 -7.36
C LEU A 12 -9.09 5.06 -8.64
N LEU A 13 -8.46 6.23 -8.65
CA LEU A 13 -7.52 6.61 -9.71
C LEU A 13 -6.46 5.52 -9.82
N ILE A 14 -6.44 4.82 -10.95
CA ILE A 14 -5.40 3.83 -11.27
C ILE A 14 -4.14 4.63 -11.59
N ILE A 15 -3.32 4.89 -10.58
CA ILE A 15 -2.03 5.54 -10.75
C ILE A 15 -1.08 4.47 -11.29
N ASP A 16 -0.68 4.61 -12.57
CA ASP A 16 0.41 3.82 -13.13
C ASP A 16 1.72 4.26 -12.45
N LYS A 17 2.13 3.54 -11.39
CA LYS A 17 3.39 3.78 -10.67
C LYS A 17 4.59 3.04 -11.27
N GLY A 18 4.42 2.41 -12.43
CA GLY A 18 5.45 1.61 -13.07
C GLY A 18 5.63 0.22 -12.44
N PRO A 19 6.75 -0.47 -12.73
CA PRO A 19 7.02 -1.79 -12.17
C PRO A 19 7.24 -1.72 -10.65
N PRO A 20 6.92 -2.79 -9.91
CA PRO A 20 7.15 -2.84 -8.47
C PRO A 20 8.65 -2.69 -8.15
N PRO A 21 9.03 -1.77 -7.26
CA PRO A 21 10.39 -1.69 -6.74
C PRO A 21 10.69 -2.87 -5.80
N GLU A 22 11.97 -3.14 -5.58
CA GLU A 22 12.43 -4.11 -4.57
C GLU A 22 12.40 -3.48 -3.16
N CYS A 23 12.00 -4.26 -2.16
CA CYS A 23 11.99 -3.83 -0.77
C CYS A 23 13.44 -3.61 -0.28
N PRO A 24 13.78 -2.44 0.29
CA PRO A 24 15.14 -2.17 0.76
C PRO A 24 15.55 -3.01 1.97
N MET A 25 14.60 -3.69 2.63
CA MET A 25 14.84 -4.49 3.84
C MET A 25 15.17 -5.94 3.51
N CYS A 26 14.34 -6.60 2.68
CA CYS A 26 14.48 -8.02 2.36
C CYS A 26 14.87 -8.31 0.91
N GLY A 27 14.77 -7.34 0.00
CA GLY A 27 15.02 -7.51 -1.43
C GLY A 27 13.85 -8.12 -2.21
N ASP A 28 12.74 -8.46 -1.56
CA ASP A 28 11.55 -8.98 -2.25
C ASP A 28 10.79 -7.88 -3.01
N PRO A 29 10.12 -8.22 -4.12
CA PRO A 29 9.30 -7.26 -4.86
C PRO A 29 8.16 -6.72 -4.00
N MET A 30 8.02 -5.39 -3.96
CA MET A 30 6.94 -4.73 -3.23
C MET A 30 5.60 -4.89 -3.96
N GLY A 31 4.50 -4.96 -3.19
CA GLY A 31 3.13 -4.94 -3.70
C GLY A 31 2.56 -3.52 -3.71
N PHE A 32 1.60 -3.25 -4.60
CA PHE A 32 0.86 -1.99 -4.56
C PHE A 32 -0.31 -2.11 -3.58
N ILE A 33 -0.26 -1.40 -2.46
CA ILE A 33 -1.22 -1.49 -1.36
C ILE A 33 -1.60 -0.06 -0.96
N ASP A 34 -2.91 0.21 -0.88
CA ASP A 34 -3.45 1.51 -0.44
C ASP A 34 -2.89 2.74 -1.21
N GLY A 35 -2.61 2.58 -2.50
CA GLY A 35 -2.13 3.69 -3.34
C GLY A 35 -0.62 3.92 -3.31
N ASP A 36 0.16 3.08 -2.62
CA ASP A 36 1.63 3.14 -2.62
C ASP A 36 2.33 1.77 -2.64
N TRP A 37 3.65 1.75 -2.72
CA TRP A 37 4.44 0.51 -2.74
C TRP A 37 4.74 0.06 -1.31
N GLY A 38 4.22 -1.10 -0.93
CA GLY A 38 4.43 -1.70 0.38
C GLY A 38 5.01 -3.11 0.27
N CYS A 39 5.99 -3.42 1.12
CA CYS A 39 6.45 -4.80 1.27
C CYS A 39 5.40 -5.62 2.03
N MET A 40 4.86 -6.67 1.41
CA MET A 40 3.85 -7.55 2.03
C MET A 40 4.42 -8.44 3.13
N ASP A 41 5.71 -8.75 3.06
CA ASP A 41 6.38 -9.62 4.04
C ASP A 41 6.81 -8.81 5.27
N CYS A 42 7.51 -7.69 5.05
CA CYS A 42 7.90 -6.77 6.11
C CYS A 42 6.73 -5.90 6.63
N ASN A 43 5.49 -6.08 6.13
CA ASN A 43 4.33 -5.26 6.46
C ASN A 43 4.56 -3.74 6.33
N GLY A 44 5.42 -3.35 5.38
CA GLY A 44 5.87 -1.97 5.25
C GLY A 44 6.37 -1.37 6.57
N GLU A 45 6.97 -2.17 7.46
CA GLU A 45 7.47 -1.76 8.77
C GLU A 45 8.32 -0.49 8.60
N LEU A 46 7.64 0.63 8.80
CA LEU A 46 8.18 1.97 8.83
C LEU A 46 8.98 2.04 10.13
N MET A 47 10.15 1.42 10.14
CA MET A 47 11.17 1.81 11.09
C MET A 47 11.67 3.18 10.65
N GLY A 48 10.89 4.20 11.01
CA GLY A 48 11.44 5.51 11.32
C GLY A 48 12.60 5.32 12.31
N PRO A 49 13.57 6.24 12.33
CA PRO A 49 14.84 6.00 13.01
C PRO A 49 14.58 5.55 14.44
N GLU A 50 14.87 4.28 14.73
CA GLU A 50 15.07 3.83 16.09
C GLU A 50 16.36 4.52 16.53
N THR A 51 16.21 5.72 17.09
CA THR A 51 17.26 6.39 17.83
C THR A 51 17.64 5.45 18.98
N GLY A 52 18.70 4.68 18.78
CA GLY A 52 19.42 3.97 19.83
C GLY A 52 20.11 4.92 20.80
#